data_AF-A0AAW4IIA4-F1
#
_entry.id   AF-A0AAW4IIA4-F1
#
_cell.length_a   1.000
_cell.length_b   1.000
_cell.length_c   1.000
_cell.angle_alpha   90.00
_cell.angle_beta   90.00
_cell.angle_gamma   90.00
#
_symmetry.space_group_name_H-M   'P 1'
#
loop_
_entity.id
_entity.type
_entity.pdbx_description
1 polymer ?
#
loop_
_entity_poly.entity_id
_entity_poly.type
_entity_poly.pdbx_seq_one_letter_code
_entity_poly.pdbx_strand_id
1 'polypeptide(L)'
;MSFKDIASGVYFTELKLPADGIIDSVEVVVDSNMLRAVRQSPALFKRLGWILGPGTVMHVNVAYFAFEQFIGNQSSALHRLRDFTEHQALMGSFPVGFAESFLNNLPTHESDIRRLIGTLAIYLFVLRSLFEQKIPMEDKTRKWRELFHSDVPKLSVVYVLGLLFFHGQENSRLTFTVSDRKVQAWAEHYLSVRGEEIGDPPRWARNRLFDLIPLYSAPALNIQALGGKPGRLLTATQDTYAAECLYRLFAFYGEQQADEPWHVIINFDCLKPKSDPLFEQLRSEFLSIRAMQTVEHRKTRVRNLIDASLPLLSPDRKADLLRTLDEFAIWSWLGKASNCEPFQASEPNS
;
A
#
# COMPACT_ATOMS: atom_id res chain seq x y z
N MET A 1 -10.65 3.57 -16.07
CA MET A 1 -10.31 2.58 -17.11
C MET A 1 -9.38 1.51 -16.52
N SER A 2 -9.79 0.24 -16.46
CA SER A 2 -8.91 -0.87 -16.04
C SER A 2 -8.87 -1.90 -17.16
N PHE A 3 -7.68 -2.30 -17.59
CA PHE A 3 -7.50 -3.29 -18.67
C PHE A 3 -6.26 -4.14 -18.43
N LYS A 4 -6.19 -5.27 -19.13
CA LYS A 4 -5.07 -6.22 -19.07
C LYS A 4 -4.40 -6.30 -20.43
N ASP A 5 -3.10 -6.11 -20.48
CA ASP A 5 -2.30 -6.47 -21.65
C ASP A 5 -2.14 -7.99 -21.68
N ILE A 6 -2.82 -8.64 -22.62
CA ILE A 6 -2.90 -10.11 -22.69
C ILE A 6 -1.51 -10.75 -22.84
N ALA A 7 -0.63 -10.14 -23.63
CA ALA A 7 0.68 -10.70 -23.95
C ALA A 7 1.65 -10.71 -22.75
N SER A 8 1.64 -9.67 -21.93
CA SER A 8 2.48 -9.59 -20.72
C SER A 8 1.78 -10.06 -19.45
N GLY A 9 0.45 -10.18 -19.48
CA GLY A 9 -0.37 -10.41 -18.29
C GLY A 9 -0.46 -9.22 -17.33
N VAL A 10 0.11 -8.06 -17.68
CA VAL A 10 0.10 -6.85 -16.84
C VAL A 10 -1.26 -6.20 -16.86
N TYR A 11 -1.74 -5.82 -15.68
CA TYR A 11 -2.93 -5.00 -15.51
C TYR A 11 -2.52 -3.54 -15.40
N PHE A 12 -3.24 -2.71 -16.14
CA PHE A 12 -3.19 -1.25 -16.04
C PHE A 12 -4.49 -0.76 -15.46
N THR A 13 -4.42 -0.03 -14.34
CA THR A 13 -5.61 0.50 -13.67
C THR A 13 -5.52 2.00 -13.53
N GLU A 14 -6.49 2.66 -14.16
CA GLU A 14 -6.85 4.06 -14.00
C GLU A 14 -8.26 4.10 -13.42
N LEU A 15 -8.54 4.97 -12.47
CA LEU A 15 -9.92 5.25 -12.10
C LEU A 15 -10.14 6.75 -12.27
N LYS A 16 -10.90 7.08 -13.31
CA LYS A 16 -11.32 8.44 -13.61
C LYS A 16 -12.64 8.68 -12.87
N LEU A 17 -12.68 9.64 -11.98
CA LEU A 17 -13.86 10.50 -11.89
C LEU A 17 -13.57 11.69 -12.84
N PRO A 18 -14.59 12.30 -13.45
CA PRO A 18 -14.39 13.35 -14.45
C PRO A 18 -13.56 14.48 -13.86
N ALA A 19 -12.36 14.68 -14.41
CA ALA A 19 -11.59 15.91 -14.23
C ALA A 19 -11.81 16.76 -15.48
N ASP A 20 -11.96 18.07 -15.29
CA ASP A 20 -12.35 19.04 -16.32
C ASP A 20 -11.20 19.40 -17.31
N GLY A 21 -10.27 18.48 -17.57
CA GLY A 21 -9.03 18.77 -18.29
C GLY A 21 -8.62 17.72 -19.33
N ILE A 22 -7.85 18.19 -20.32
CA ILE A 22 -7.21 17.42 -21.39
C ILE A 22 -5.70 17.51 -21.16
N ILE A 23 -5.16 16.87 -20.13
CA ILE A 23 -3.71 16.74 -19.99
C ILE A 23 -3.25 15.44 -20.65
N ASP A 24 -2.48 15.57 -21.75
CA ASP A 24 -1.90 14.47 -22.53
C ASP A 24 -0.67 13.82 -21.86
N SER A 25 -0.52 13.93 -20.54
CA SER A 25 0.59 13.33 -19.78
C SER A 25 0.06 12.22 -18.86
N VAL A 26 0.76 11.08 -18.83
CA VAL A 26 0.38 9.90 -18.04
C VAL A 26 1.58 9.37 -17.26
N GLU A 27 1.48 9.39 -15.95
CA GLU A 27 2.40 8.73 -15.02
C GLU A 27 1.99 7.27 -14.83
N VAL A 28 2.92 6.34 -14.98
CA VAL A 28 2.74 4.90 -14.84
C VAL A 28 3.58 4.41 -13.68
N VAL A 29 2.96 4.18 -12.52
CA VAL A 29 3.63 3.64 -11.32
C VAL A 29 3.75 2.13 -11.44
N VAL A 30 4.98 1.63 -11.29
CA VAL A 30 5.32 0.21 -11.45
C VAL A 30 5.77 -0.44 -10.13
N ASP A 31 5.34 -1.68 -9.92
CA ASP A 31 5.77 -2.54 -8.81
C ASP A 31 6.99 -3.42 -9.17
N SER A 32 7.55 -4.17 -8.22
CA SER A 32 8.68 -5.06 -8.50
C SER A 32 8.40 -6.18 -9.52
N ASN A 33 7.14 -6.62 -9.62
CA ASN A 33 6.74 -7.70 -10.52
C ASN A 33 6.88 -7.29 -11.99
N MET A 34 6.88 -5.98 -12.28
CA MET A 34 7.04 -5.45 -13.63
C MET A 34 8.37 -5.80 -14.29
N LEU A 35 9.45 -6.09 -13.53
CA LEU A 35 10.72 -6.54 -14.13
C LEU A 35 10.57 -7.87 -14.88
N ARG A 36 9.79 -8.81 -14.33
CA ARG A 36 9.49 -10.06 -15.04
C ARG A 36 8.66 -9.79 -16.29
N ALA A 37 7.67 -8.90 -16.19
CA ALA A 37 6.79 -8.53 -17.29
C ALA A 37 7.55 -7.97 -18.49
N VAL A 38 8.45 -7.01 -18.27
CA VAL A 38 9.20 -6.36 -19.36
C VAL A 38 10.16 -7.33 -20.04
N ARG A 39 10.76 -8.26 -19.29
CA ARG A 39 11.63 -9.31 -19.86
C ARG A 39 10.86 -10.27 -20.77
N GLN A 40 9.67 -10.66 -20.35
CA GLN A 40 8.81 -11.56 -21.13
C GLN A 40 8.11 -10.86 -22.30
N SER A 41 7.90 -9.55 -22.19
CA SER A 41 7.20 -8.73 -23.18
C SER A 41 7.90 -7.39 -23.40
N PRO A 42 8.99 -7.34 -24.20
CA PRO A 42 9.73 -6.10 -24.44
C PRO A 42 8.92 -4.98 -25.11
N ALA A 43 7.84 -5.32 -25.81
CA ALA A 43 6.95 -4.34 -26.44
C ALA A 43 5.83 -3.82 -25.51
N LEU A 44 5.84 -4.16 -24.22
CA LEU A 44 4.79 -3.80 -23.24
C LEU A 44 4.46 -2.30 -23.23
N PHE A 45 5.45 -1.45 -22.97
CA PHE A 45 5.25 -0.01 -22.88
C PHE A 45 4.95 0.65 -24.24
N LYS A 46 5.46 0.06 -25.34
CA LYS A 46 5.07 0.47 -26.70
C LYS A 46 3.58 0.20 -26.97
N ARG A 47 3.06 -0.96 -26.56
CA ARG A 47 1.63 -1.28 -26.66
C ARG A 47 0.78 -0.37 -25.79
N LEU A 48 1.24 -0.08 -24.56
CA LEU A 48 0.57 0.89 -23.70
C LEU A 48 0.47 2.26 -24.37
N GLY A 49 1.57 2.78 -24.93
CA GLY A 49 1.56 4.04 -25.67
C GLY A 49 0.55 4.05 -26.84
N TRP A 50 0.41 2.94 -27.56
CA TRP A 50 -0.62 2.82 -28.60
C TRP A 50 -2.06 2.87 -28.05
N ILE A 51 -2.31 2.24 -26.89
CA ILE A 51 -3.62 2.27 -26.22
C ILE A 51 -3.96 3.68 -25.71
N LEU A 52 -2.97 4.41 -25.19
CA LEU A 52 -3.15 5.77 -24.70
C LEU A 52 -3.46 6.77 -25.83
N GLY A 53 -2.99 6.47 -27.04
CA GLY A 53 -3.26 7.26 -28.23
C GLY A 53 -2.11 8.20 -28.62
N PRO A 54 -2.14 8.74 -29.86
CA PRO A 54 -1.12 9.66 -30.34
C PRO A 54 -1.14 10.97 -29.52
N GLY A 55 0.04 11.55 -29.30
CA GLY A 55 0.19 12.81 -28.55
C GLY A 55 0.32 12.64 -27.03
N THR A 56 0.02 11.45 -26.48
CA THR A 56 0.21 11.19 -25.04
C THR A 56 1.68 10.99 -24.69
N VAL A 57 2.17 11.76 -23.72
CA VAL A 57 3.49 11.60 -23.11
C VAL A 57 3.37 10.65 -21.92
N MET A 58 4.10 9.54 -21.97
CA MET A 58 4.12 8.55 -20.89
C MET A 58 5.40 8.70 -20.06
N HIS A 59 5.22 8.73 -18.74
CA HIS A 59 6.30 8.76 -17.76
C HIS A 59 6.22 7.51 -16.88
N VAL A 60 7.29 6.73 -16.84
CA VAL A 60 7.33 5.51 -16.02
C VAL A 60 7.97 5.85 -14.68
N ASN A 61 7.19 5.72 -13.60
CA ASN A 61 7.63 6.00 -12.25
C ASN A 61 8.06 4.70 -11.55
N VAL A 62 9.36 4.59 -11.28
CA VAL A 62 10.01 3.42 -10.68
C VAL A 62 10.28 3.57 -9.19
N ALA A 63 9.77 4.62 -8.54
CA ALA A 63 10.05 4.86 -7.13
C ALA A 63 9.52 3.72 -6.26
N TYR A 64 8.30 3.23 -6.54
CA TYR A 64 7.72 2.11 -5.81
C TYR A 64 8.56 0.83 -5.98
N PHE A 65 8.89 0.45 -7.22
CA PHE A 65 9.84 -0.63 -7.53
C PHE A 65 11.15 -0.49 -6.72
N ALA A 66 11.76 0.70 -6.73
CA ALA A 66 13.04 0.94 -6.11
C ALA A 66 12.98 0.82 -4.58
N PHE A 67 11.94 1.36 -3.94
CA PHE A 67 11.74 1.22 -2.49
C PHE A 67 11.50 -0.24 -2.09
N GLU A 68 10.71 -0.97 -2.88
CA GLU A 68 10.47 -2.39 -2.67
C GLU A 68 11.77 -3.19 -2.75
N GLN A 69 12.63 -2.91 -3.73
CA GLN A 69 13.93 -3.57 -3.84
C GLN A 69 14.91 -3.14 -2.76
N PHE A 70 14.93 -1.87 -2.39
CA PHE A 70 15.89 -1.34 -1.43
C PHE A 70 15.63 -1.83 0.00
N ILE A 71 14.36 -1.80 0.44
CA ILE A 71 13.95 -2.32 1.75
C ILE A 71 13.87 -3.86 1.71
N GLY A 72 13.51 -4.43 0.55
CA GLY A 72 13.22 -5.85 0.43
C GLY A 72 14.41 -6.75 0.13
N ASN A 73 15.35 -6.26 -0.69
CA ASN A 73 16.43 -7.01 -1.33
C ASN A 73 17.68 -6.12 -1.53
N GLN A 74 18.09 -5.39 -0.49
CA GLN A 74 19.08 -4.30 -0.56
C GLN A 74 20.34 -4.65 -1.39
N SER A 75 20.89 -5.86 -1.22
CA SER A 75 22.09 -6.33 -1.92
C SER A 75 21.93 -6.42 -3.45
N SER A 76 20.72 -6.60 -3.95
CA SER A 76 20.40 -6.70 -5.37
C SER A 76 19.62 -5.50 -5.93
N ALA A 77 19.32 -4.50 -5.09
CA ALA A 77 18.44 -3.40 -5.46
C ALA A 77 18.96 -2.60 -6.67
N LEU A 78 20.25 -2.28 -6.67
CA LEU A 78 20.90 -1.57 -7.79
C LEU A 78 20.86 -2.38 -9.07
N HIS A 79 21.24 -3.65 -9.01
CA HIS A 79 21.21 -4.52 -10.18
C HIS A 79 19.80 -4.62 -10.76
N ARG A 80 18.79 -4.85 -9.92
CA ARG A 80 17.39 -4.98 -10.36
C ARG A 80 16.82 -3.68 -10.91
N LEU A 81 17.16 -2.54 -10.32
CA LEU A 81 16.72 -1.25 -10.83
C LEU A 81 17.37 -0.94 -12.18
N ARG A 82 18.69 -1.16 -12.32
CA ARG A 82 19.39 -1.04 -13.60
C ARG A 82 18.77 -1.95 -14.67
N ASP A 83 18.60 -3.24 -14.34
CA ASP A 83 17.97 -4.23 -15.23
C ASP A 83 16.60 -3.78 -15.73
N PHE A 84 15.86 -3.03 -14.90
CA PHE A 84 14.56 -2.48 -15.28
C PHE A 84 14.71 -1.23 -16.13
N THR A 85 15.37 -0.19 -15.62
CA THR A 85 15.43 1.15 -16.25
C THR A 85 16.24 1.19 -17.54
N GLU A 86 17.20 0.27 -17.70
CA GLU A 86 18.03 0.13 -18.90
C GLU A 86 17.46 -0.91 -19.89
N HIS A 87 16.33 -1.53 -19.55
CA HIS A 87 15.69 -2.50 -20.42
C HIS A 87 15.26 -1.82 -21.73
N GLN A 88 15.43 -2.51 -22.87
CA GLN A 88 15.05 -2.00 -24.21
C GLN A 88 13.59 -1.52 -24.30
N ALA A 89 12.70 -2.07 -23.47
CA ALA A 89 11.29 -1.68 -23.40
C ALA A 89 11.07 -0.24 -22.88
N LEU A 90 12.06 0.32 -22.19
CA LEU A 90 12.06 1.64 -21.55
C LEU A 90 13.14 2.55 -22.15
N MET A 91 13.62 2.22 -23.36
CA MET A 91 14.67 2.98 -24.02
C MET A 91 14.25 4.46 -24.16
N GLY A 92 15.10 5.36 -23.67
CA GLY A 92 14.84 6.81 -23.68
C GLY A 92 13.87 7.30 -22.60
N SER A 93 13.32 6.43 -21.75
CA SER A 93 12.46 6.83 -20.62
C SER A 93 13.25 7.36 -19.43
N PHE A 94 14.53 6.99 -19.30
CA PHE A 94 15.41 7.38 -18.20
C PHE A 94 16.75 7.92 -18.72
N PRO A 95 17.35 8.92 -18.05
CA PRO A 95 18.70 9.36 -18.38
C PRO A 95 19.74 8.27 -18.06
N VAL A 96 20.89 8.32 -18.75
CA VAL A 96 22.02 7.42 -18.45
C VAL A 96 22.46 7.61 -17.00
N GLY A 97 22.72 6.50 -16.29
CA GLY A 97 23.11 6.54 -14.87
C GLY A 97 21.96 6.83 -13.89
N PHE A 98 20.71 6.86 -14.36
CA PHE A 98 19.53 7.13 -13.51
C PHE A 98 19.46 6.20 -12.30
N ALA A 99 19.60 4.88 -12.48
CA ALA A 99 19.42 3.91 -11.40
C ALA A 99 20.39 4.12 -10.22
N GLU A 100 21.65 4.44 -10.54
CA GLU A 100 22.68 4.76 -9.53
C GLU A 100 22.35 6.05 -8.81
N SER A 101 22.07 7.12 -9.55
CA SER A 101 21.71 8.42 -8.97
C SER A 101 20.48 8.31 -8.09
N PHE A 102 19.45 7.60 -8.55
CA PHE A 102 18.21 7.41 -7.82
C PHE A 102 18.42 6.64 -6.52
N LEU A 103 19.17 5.52 -6.55
CA LEU A 103 19.44 4.75 -5.34
C LEU A 103 20.37 5.45 -4.37
N ASN A 104 21.31 6.28 -4.84
CA ASN A 104 22.16 7.08 -3.95
C ASN A 104 21.35 8.15 -3.19
N ASN A 105 20.23 8.62 -3.77
CA ASN A 105 19.32 9.57 -3.14
C ASN A 105 18.21 8.90 -2.32
N LEU A 106 18.02 7.58 -2.45
CA LEU A 106 16.96 6.86 -1.75
C LEU A 106 17.10 6.82 -0.21
N PRO A 107 18.32 6.72 0.39
CA PRO A 107 18.52 6.68 1.83
C PRO A 107 17.93 7.90 2.58
N THR A 108 17.83 9.06 1.93
CA THR A 108 17.25 10.26 2.55
C THR A 108 15.75 10.09 2.84
N HIS A 109 15.06 9.21 2.10
CA HIS A 109 13.64 8.91 2.23
C HIS A 109 13.35 7.52 2.83
N GLU A 110 14.37 6.67 2.97
CA GLU A 110 14.24 5.33 3.53
C GLU A 110 13.59 5.35 4.91
N SER A 111 14.06 6.24 5.78
CA SER A 111 13.58 6.28 7.17
C SER A 111 12.08 6.58 7.27
N ASP A 112 11.55 7.44 6.38
CA ASP A 112 10.13 7.79 6.37
C ASP A 112 9.26 6.64 5.85
N ILE A 113 9.72 5.91 4.83
CA ILE A 113 9.00 4.75 4.32
C ILE A 113 9.05 3.59 5.31
N ARG A 114 10.19 3.33 5.95
CA ARG A 114 10.26 2.35 7.03
C ARG A 114 9.28 2.69 8.16
N ARG A 115 9.20 3.95 8.58
CA ARG A 115 8.24 4.41 9.59
C ARG A 115 6.79 4.25 9.14
N LEU A 116 6.50 4.54 7.88
CA LEU A 116 5.17 4.34 7.29
C LEU A 116 4.79 2.85 7.30
N ILE A 117 5.68 1.98 6.82
CA ILE A 117 5.48 0.51 6.83
C ILE A 117 5.30 0.02 8.27
N GLY A 118 6.17 0.40 9.20
CA GLY A 118 6.06 -0.03 10.60
C GLY A 118 4.77 0.46 11.28
N THR A 119 4.34 1.69 11.01
CA THR A 119 3.06 2.22 11.53
C THR A 119 1.86 1.45 10.95
N LEU A 120 1.87 1.21 9.63
CA LEU A 120 0.85 0.44 8.94
C LEU A 120 0.82 -1.03 9.39
N ALA A 121 1.97 -1.60 9.77
CA ALA A 121 2.08 -2.98 10.24
C ALA A 121 1.24 -3.20 11.50
N ILE A 122 1.19 -2.22 12.41
CA ILE A 122 0.36 -2.32 13.63
C ILE A 122 -1.10 -2.61 13.26
N TYR A 123 -1.66 -1.84 12.32
CA TYR A 123 -3.01 -2.07 11.82
C TYR A 123 -3.16 -3.42 11.12
N LEU A 124 -2.18 -3.82 10.31
CA LEU A 124 -2.22 -5.09 9.59
C LEU A 124 -2.23 -6.31 10.54
N PHE A 125 -1.45 -6.26 11.62
CA PHE A 125 -1.44 -7.30 12.65
C PHE A 125 -2.78 -7.36 13.40
N VAL A 126 -3.36 -6.21 13.77
CA VAL A 126 -4.68 -6.17 14.39
C VAL A 126 -5.76 -6.70 13.45
N LEU A 127 -5.76 -6.25 12.19
CA LEU A 127 -6.70 -6.71 11.17
C LEU A 127 -6.65 -8.22 11.04
N ARG A 128 -5.44 -8.79 10.87
CA ARG A 128 -5.25 -10.23 10.79
C ARG A 128 -5.75 -10.96 12.04
N SER A 129 -5.38 -10.48 13.23
CA SER A 129 -5.81 -11.08 14.50
C SER A 129 -7.33 -11.12 14.61
N LEU A 130 -8.02 -10.00 14.38
CA LEU A 130 -9.48 -9.92 14.42
C LEU A 130 -10.12 -10.78 13.33
N PHE A 131 -9.55 -10.82 12.13
CA PHE A 131 -10.04 -11.63 11.03
C PHE A 131 -9.99 -13.13 11.36
N GLU A 132 -8.89 -13.60 11.97
CA GLU A 132 -8.68 -15.00 12.38
C GLU A 132 -9.52 -15.40 13.63
N GLN A 133 -9.92 -14.44 14.48
CA GLN A 133 -10.73 -14.72 15.66
C GLN A 133 -12.13 -15.23 15.31
N LYS A 134 -12.59 -16.27 16.03
CA LYS A 134 -13.96 -16.81 15.94
C LYS A 134 -14.92 -16.03 16.83
N ILE A 135 -15.05 -14.73 16.59
CA ILE A 135 -15.99 -13.83 17.27
C ILE A 135 -16.97 -13.24 16.24
N PRO A 136 -18.16 -12.76 16.66
CA PRO A 136 -19.13 -12.14 15.77
C PRO A 136 -18.55 -10.97 14.97
N MET A 137 -19.02 -10.78 13.73
CA MET A 137 -18.57 -9.69 12.86
C MET A 137 -18.80 -8.32 13.50
N GLU A 138 -19.92 -8.12 14.19
CA GLU A 138 -20.23 -6.88 14.92
C GLU A 138 -19.15 -6.55 15.95
N ASP A 139 -18.65 -7.55 16.69
CA ASP A 139 -17.56 -7.37 17.65
C ASP A 139 -16.22 -7.05 16.98
N LYS A 140 -15.91 -7.67 15.82
CA LYS A 140 -14.71 -7.33 15.04
C LYS A 140 -14.77 -5.88 14.58
N THR A 141 -15.91 -5.49 13.99
CA THR A 141 -16.18 -4.13 13.50
C THR A 141 -16.11 -3.11 14.63
N ARG A 142 -16.72 -3.40 15.78
CA ARG A 142 -16.66 -2.53 16.96
C ARG A 142 -15.22 -2.33 17.44
N LYS A 143 -14.46 -3.41 17.67
CA LYS A 143 -13.05 -3.34 18.11
C LYS A 143 -12.18 -2.58 17.10
N TRP A 144 -12.40 -2.80 15.80
CA TRP A 144 -11.70 -2.08 14.74
C TRP A 144 -12.03 -0.59 14.73
N ARG A 145 -13.31 -0.23 14.90
CA ARG A 145 -13.75 1.16 15.04
C ARG A 145 -13.14 1.83 16.26
N GLU A 146 -13.18 1.19 17.43
CA GLU A 146 -12.63 1.72 18.68
C GLU A 146 -11.14 2.07 18.53
N LEU A 147 -10.37 1.22 17.82
CA LEU A 147 -8.97 1.51 17.49
C LEU A 147 -8.82 2.82 16.73
N PHE A 148 -9.63 3.06 15.68
CA PHE A 148 -9.55 4.26 14.84
C PHE A 148 -10.20 5.52 15.45
N HIS A 149 -11.10 5.37 16.42
CA HIS A 149 -11.69 6.49 17.15
C HIS A 149 -10.79 7.00 18.29
N SER A 150 -9.83 6.19 18.72
CA SER A 150 -8.77 6.59 19.66
C SER A 150 -7.85 7.65 19.04
N ASP A 151 -7.02 8.29 19.88
CA ASP A 151 -6.03 9.25 19.42
C ASP A 151 -4.81 8.55 18.78
N VAL A 152 -5.02 8.02 17.57
CA VAL A 152 -4.05 7.20 16.80
C VAL A 152 -3.93 7.71 15.36
N PRO A 153 -2.86 7.44 14.58
CA PRO A 153 -2.73 7.90 13.20
C PRO A 153 -3.80 7.27 12.32
N LYS A 154 -4.72 8.08 11.76
CA LYS A 154 -5.85 7.53 11.02
C LYS A 154 -5.50 7.34 9.54
N LEU A 155 -5.69 6.12 9.04
CA LEU A 155 -5.32 5.72 7.69
C LEU A 155 -6.53 5.10 7.00
N SER A 156 -7.23 5.93 6.21
CA SER A 156 -8.57 5.59 5.72
C SER A 156 -8.62 4.37 4.80
N VAL A 157 -7.58 4.14 4.00
CA VAL A 157 -7.50 2.96 3.12
C VAL A 157 -7.49 1.67 3.96
N VAL A 158 -6.65 1.62 5.01
CA VAL A 158 -6.57 0.46 5.91
C VAL A 158 -7.86 0.28 6.71
N TYR A 159 -8.46 1.38 7.18
CA TYR A 159 -9.74 1.34 7.87
C TYR A 159 -10.82 0.64 7.04
N VAL A 160 -10.98 1.07 5.78
CA VAL A 160 -11.98 0.58 4.84
C VAL A 160 -11.70 -0.87 4.45
N LEU A 161 -10.43 -1.22 4.21
CA LEU A 161 -10.02 -2.61 4.00
C LEU A 161 -10.47 -3.52 5.14
N GLY A 162 -10.22 -3.12 6.39
CA GLY A 162 -10.57 -3.93 7.54
C GLY A 162 -12.07 -4.19 7.66
N LEU A 163 -12.89 -3.14 7.54
CA LEU A 163 -14.34 -3.29 7.56
C LEU A 163 -14.85 -4.16 6.41
N LEU A 164 -14.36 -3.93 5.18
CA LEU A 164 -14.74 -4.77 4.04
C LEU A 164 -14.36 -6.25 4.25
N PHE A 165 -13.20 -6.53 4.85
CA PHE A 165 -12.78 -7.90 5.10
C PHE A 165 -13.68 -8.60 6.11
N PHE A 166 -14.02 -7.94 7.22
CA PHE A 166 -14.93 -8.52 8.22
C PHE A 166 -16.33 -8.74 7.66
N HIS A 167 -16.86 -7.76 6.93
CA HIS A 167 -18.16 -7.92 6.27
C HIS A 167 -18.13 -8.99 5.18
N GLY A 168 -17.01 -9.14 4.45
CA GLY A 168 -16.82 -10.19 3.46
C GLY A 168 -16.85 -11.60 4.05
N GLN A 169 -16.41 -11.80 5.31
CA GLN A 169 -16.51 -13.11 5.98
C GLN A 169 -17.97 -13.52 6.22
N GLU A 170 -18.86 -12.58 6.49
CA GLU A 170 -20.27 -12.84 6.78
C GLU A 170 -21.12 -12.86 5.49
N ASN A 171 -20.92 -11.88 4.62
CA ASN A 171 -21.66 -11.75 3.36
C ASN A 171 -20.93 -12.47 2.22
N SER A 172 -21.20 -13.77 2.08
CA SER A 172 -20.66 -14.61 0.99
C SER A 172 -21.02 -14.17 -0.44
N ARG A 173 -21.96 -13.23 -0.60
CA ARG A 173 -22.37 -12.64 -1.89
C ARG A 173 -21.57 -11.39 -2.26
N LEU A 174 -20.81 -10.82 -1.31
CA LEU A 174 -20.03 -9.62 -1.53
C LEU A 174 -18.86 -9.90 -2.50
N THR A 175 -18.95 -9.34 -3.70
CA THR A 175 -18.06 -9.68 -4.83
C THR A 175 -17.66 -8.45 -5.64
N PHE A 176 -16.54 -8.53 -6.36
CA PHE A 176 -16.10 -7.51 -7.30
C PHE A 176 -16.82 -7.63 -8.64
N THR A 177 -17.41 -6.53 -9.12
CA THR A 177 -18.33 -6.46 -10.27
C THR A 177 -17.80 -7.07 -11.58
N VAL A 178 -16.48 -7.02 -11.81
CA VAL A 178 -15.86 -7.40 -13.09
C VAL A 178 -15.09 -8.71 -13.01
N SER A 179 -14.55 -9.08 -11.85
CA SER A 179 -13.79 -10.33 -11.67
C SER A 179 -14.61 -11.44 -10.99
N ASP A 180 -15.81 -11.13 -10.50
CA ASP A 180 -16.65 -11.98 -9.64
C ASP A 180 -15.92 -12.56 -8.42
N ARG A 181 -14.77 -11.97 -8.07
CA ARG A 181 -13.96 -12.40 -6.95
C ARG A 181 -14.66 -12.01 -5.66
N LYS A 182 -14.77 -12.97 -4.73
CA LYS A 182 -15.34 -12.72 -3.40
C LYS A 182 -14.40 -11.85 -2.57
N VAL A 183 -14.95 -10.90 -1.83
CA VAL A 183 -14.17 -10.08 -0.88
C VAL A 183 -13.50 -10.97 0.17
N GLN A 184 -14.18 -12.01 0.64
CA GLN A 184 -13.60 -13.01 1.53
C GLN A 184 -12.32 -13.64 0.96
N ALA A 185 -12.36 -14.10 -0.29
CA ALA A 185 -11.22 -14.76 -0.93
C ALA A 185 -10.04 -13.80 -1.10
N TRP A 186 -10.31 -12.52 -1.37
CA TRP A 186 -9.27 -11.49 -1.36
C TRP A 186 -8.69 -11.27 0.03
N ALA A 187 -9.53 -11.15 1.06
CA ALA A 187 -9.08 -10.98 2.44
C ALA A 187 -8.19 -12.14 2.91
N GLU A 188 -8.62 -13.38 2.65
CA GLU A 188 -7.86 -14.59 2.96
C GLU A 188 -6.51 -14.61 2.23
N HIS A 189 -6.51 -14.30 0.93
CA HIS A 189 -5.28 -14.22 0.15
C HIS A 189 -4.32 -13.14 0.68
N TYR A 190 -4.84 -11.94 0.94
CA TYR A 190 -4.06 -10.79 1.39
C TYR A 190 -3.49 -11.02 2.81
N LEU A 191 -4.25 -11.62 3.73
CA LEU A 191 -3.78 -11.85 5.09
C LEU A 191 -2.96 -13.14 5.26
N SER A 192 -2.97 -14.04 4.28
CA SER A 192 -2.21 -15.29 4.33
C SER A 192 -0.70 -15.06 4.43
N VAL A 193 0.01 -16.00 5.07
CA VAL A 193 1.48 -16.08 5.06
C VAL A 193 1.89 -16.99 3.91
N ARG A 194 2.77 -16.49 3.03
CA ARG A 194 3.29 -17.25 1.89
C ARG A 194 4.60 -17.95 2.28
N GLY A 195 5.01 -18.95 1.49
CA GLY A 195 6.12 -19.84 1.84
C GLY A 195 7.39 -19.14 2.35
N GLU A 196 7.90 -18.15 1.61
CA GLU A 196 9.12 -17.41 1.99
C GLU A 196 8.94 -16.44 3.17
N GLU A 197 7.72 -16.25 3.65
CA GLU A 197 7.35 -15.36 4.76
C GLU A 197 7.15 -16.15 6.07
N ILE A 198 7.22 -17.50 6.04
CA ILE A 198 7.04 -18.35 7.22
C ILE A 198 8.18 -18.08 8.21
N GLY A 199 7.81 -17.71 9.44
CA GLY A 199 8.77 -17.36 10.51
C GLY A 199 9.36 -15.95 10.41
N ASP A 200 8.98 -15.19 9.38
CA ASP A 200 9.45 -13.83 9.11
C ASP A 200 8.27 -12.82 9.07
N PRO A 201 7.73 -12.44 10.24
CA PRO A 201 6.63 -11.49 10.34
C PRO A 201 6.93 -10.10 9.72
N PRO A 202 8.14 -9.52 9.86
CA PRO A 202 8.46 -8.27 9.18
C PRO A 202 8.35 -8.38 7.67
N ARG A 203 8.87 -9.47 7.07
CA ARG A 203 8.77 -9.69 5.62
C ARG A 203 7.32 -9.86 5.16
N TRP A 204 6.51 -10.60 5.90
CA TRP A 204 5.07 -10.72 5.62
C TRP A 204 4.39 -9.34 5.60
N ALA A 205 4.59 -8.55 6.66
CA ALA A 205 3.98 -7.23 6.78
C ALA A 205 4.46 -6.30 5.66
N ARG A 206 5.76 -6.26 5.41
CA ARG A 206 6.39 -5.48 4.33
C ARG A 206 5.73 -5.75 2.98
N ASN A 207 5.64 -7.02 2.59
CA ASN A 207 5.16 -7.42 1.27
C ASN A 207 3.70 -7.00 1.05
N ARG A 208 2.85 -7.13 2.09
CA ARG A 208 1.45 -6.68 1.98
C ARG A 208 1.33 -5.16 1.97
N LEU A 209 2.12 -4.48 2.79
CA LEU A 209 2.04 -3.03 2.90
C LEU A 209 2.58 -2.32 1.67
N PHE A 210 3.53 -2.92 0.96
CA PHE A 210 3.99 -2.39 -0.33
C PHE A 210 2.84 -2.25 -1.33
N ASP A 211 1.89 -3.19 -1.39
CA ASP A 211 0.71 -3.05 -2.25
C ASP A 211 -0.08 -1.75 -1.99
N LEU A 212 -0.06 -1.28 -0.73
CA LEU A 212 -0.74 -0.05 -0.29
C LEU A 212 0.12 1.21 -0.39
N ILE A 213 1.45 1.12 -0.47
CA ILE A 213 2.34 2.28 -0.53
C ILE A 213 1.99 3.23 -1.67
N PRO A 214 1.66 2.77 -2.91
CA PRO A 214 1.20 3.67 -3.94
C PRO A 214 0.04 4.56 -3.47
N LEU A 215 -0.93 4.02 -2.73
CA LEU A 215 -2.10 4.77 -2.26
C LEU A 215 -1.74 5.86 -1.22
N TYR A 216 -0.70 5.65 -0.42
CA TYR A 216 -0.28 6.62 0.59
C TYR A 216 0.80 7.59 0.11
N SER A 217 1.59 7.16 -0.87
CA SER A 217 2.82 7.82 -1.25
C SER A 217 2.86 8.24 -2.72
N ALA A 218 1.94 7.86 -3.61
CA ALA A 218 1.90 8.38 -4.98
C ALA A 218 1.98 9.93 -5.07
N PRO A 219 1.40 10.70 -4.12
CA PRO A 219 1.66 12.14 -4.03
C PRO A 219 3.13 12.54 -3.80
N ALA A 220 3.88 11.76 -3.00
CA ALA A 220 5.24 12.02 -2.56
C ALA A 220 6.33 11.21 -3.31
N LEU A 221 5.95 10.16 -4.04
CA LEU A 221 6.78 9.38 -4.96
C LEU A 221 7.01 10.11 -6.29
N ASN A 222 6.41 11.29 -6.43
CA ASN A 222 6.78 12.27 -7.43
C ASN A 222 8.06 13.00 -6.97
N ILE A 223 9.17 12.26 -7.01
CA ILE A 223 10.52 12.76 -6.68
C ILE A 223 11.02 13.59 -7.86
N GLN A 224 10.43 14.77 -8.03
CA GLN A 224 11.05 15.90 -8.72
C GLN A 224 11.17 17.03 -7.71
N ALA A 225 12.27 17.80 -7.76
CA ALA A 225 12.47 18.97 -6.91
C ALA A 225 11.45 20.12 -7.15
N LEU A 226 10.43 19.90 -8.00
CA LEU A 226 9.45 20.87 -8.48
C LEU A 226 8.00 20.33 -8.45
N GLY A 227 7.71 19.38 -7.57
CA GLY A 227 6.37 18.78 -7.49
C GLY A 227 6.10 17.79 -8.61
N GLY A 228 4.97 17.09 -8.52
CA GLY A 228 4.64 16.07 -9.50
C GLY A 228 4.36 16.63 -10.88
N LYS A 229 4.70 15.86 -11.92
CA LYS A 229 4.34 16.25 -13.29
C LYS A 229 2.82 16.28 -13.42
N PRO A 230 2.24 17.39 -13.92
CA PRO A 230 0.82 17.42 -14.19
C PRO A 230 0.41 16.30 -15.14
N GLY A 231 -0.70 15.61 -14.85
CA GLY A 231 -1.15 14.49 -15.67
C GLY A 231 -2.08 13.51 -14.99
N ARG A 232 -2.29 12.38 -15.66
CA ARG A 232 -3.09 11.23 -15.22
C ARG A 232 -2.21 10.16 -14.58
N LEU A 233 -2.76 9.34 -13.70
CA LEU A 233 -2.03 8.29 -12.99
C LEU A 233 -2.56 6.88 -13.32
N LEU A 234 -1.67 6.00 -13.75
CA LEU A 234 -1.90 4.57 -13.97
C LEU A 234 -1.06 3.75 -13.00
N THR A 235 -1.67 2.73 -12.38
CA THR A 235 -0.90 1.66 -11.73
C THR A 235 -0.69 0.52 -12.72
N ALA A 236 0.52 -0.04 -12.73
CA ALA A 236 0.90 -1.19 -13.55
C ALA A 236 1.45 -2.32 -12.66
N THR A 237 0.80 -3.49 -12.71
CA THR A 237 1.18 -4.65 -11.88
C THR A 237 0.84 -5.96 -12.58
N GLN A 238 1.60 -7.02 -12.28
CA GLN A 238 1.21 -8.41 -12.62
C GLN A 238 0.45 -9.10 -11.48
N ASP A 239 0.34 -8.49 -10.29
CA ASP A 239 -0.43 -9.05 -9.19
C ASP A 239 -1.94 -8.92 -9.49
N THR A 240 -2.58 -10.08 -9.64
CA THR A 240 -3.99 -10.16 -10.00
C THR A 240 -4.91 -9.70 -8.86
N TYR A 241 -4.56 -9.94 -7.59
CA TYR A 241 -5.38 -9.47 -6.46
C TYR A 241 -5.24 -7.96 -6.26
N ALA A 242 -4.02 -7.42 -6.39
CA ALA A 242 -3.82 -5.98 -6.35
C ALA A 242 -4.60 -5.28 -7.47
N ALA A 243 -4.50 -5.79 -8.71
CA ALA A 243 -5.20 -5.22 -9.85
C ALA A 243 -6.73 -5.35 -9.79
N GLU A 244 -7.25 -6.54 -9.51
CA GLU A 244 -8.68 -6.81 -9.60
C GLU A 244 -9.48 -6.39 -8.36
N CYS A 245 -8.80 -6.19 -7.22
CA CYS A 245 -9.45 -5.82 -5.96
C CYS A 245 -8.96 -4.45 -5.47
N LEU A 246 -7.68 -4.34 -5.13
CA LEU A 246 -7.15 -3.20 -4.41
C LEU A 246 -7.22 -1.91 -5.24
N TYR A 247 -6.61 -1.89 -6.43
CA TYR A 247 -6.54 -0.71 -7.29
C TYR A 247 -7.87 -0.38 -7.99
N ARG A 248 -8.85 -1.28 -7.93
CA ARG A 248 -10.23 -1.00 -8.37
C ARG A 248 -11.08 -0.38 -7.28
N LEU A 249 -10.83 -0.79 -6.03
CA LEU A 249 -11.52 -0.25 -4.87
C LEU A 249 -10.96 1.10 -4.47
N PHE A 250 -9.64 1.25 -4.46
CA PHE A 250 -8.97 2.50 -4.15
C PHE A 250 -8.33 3.05 -5.40
N ALA A 251 -8.59 4.32 -5.64
CA ALA A 251 -8.10 5.02 -6.81
C ALA A 251 -7.67 6.42 -6.47
N PHE A 252 -6.93 7.04 -7.38
CA PHE A 252 -6.58 8.45 -7.27
C PHE A 252 -7.60 9.29 -8.04
N TYR A 253 -7.90 10.47 -7.52
CA TYR A 253 -8.80 11.43 -8.13
C TYR A 253 -8.06 12.67 -8.63
N GLY A 254 -8.47 13.14 -9.82
CA GLY A 254 -8.10 14.43 -10.38
C GLY A 254 -7.18 14.34 -11.58
N GLU A 255 -6.68 15.49 -12.00
CA GLU A 255 -5.40 15.60 -12.71
C GLU A 255 -4.41 16.17 -11.71
N GLN A 256 -3.17 15.67 -11.69
CA GLN A 256 -2.16 16.28 -10.83
C GLN A 256 -1.94 17.73 -11.26
N GLN A 257 -2.03 18.66 -10.32
CA GLN A 257 -1.46 20.00 -10.48
C GLN A 257 -0.07 20.02 -9.87
N ALA A 258 0.77 20.95 -10.31
CA ALA A 258 2.08 21.15 -9.70
C ALA A 258 1.90 21.38 -8.19
N ASP A 259 2.71 20.69 -7.38
CA ASP A 259 2.71 20.76 -5.91
C ASP A 259 1.44 20.28 -5.19
N GLU A 260 0.45 19.73 -5.91
CA GLU A 260 -0.76 19.16 -5.29
C GLU A 260 -0.68 17.63 -5.11
N PRO A 261 -1.09 17.10 -3.95
CA PRO A 261 -1.15 15.67 -3.74
C PRO A 261 -2.40 15.06 -4.39
N TRP A 262 -2.23 13.91 -5.04
CA TRP A 262 -3.36 13.08 -5.42
C TRP A 262 -4.21 12.68 -4.20
N HIS A 263 -5.52 12.80 -4.32
CA HIS A 263 -6.46 12.33 -3.30
C HIS A 263 -6.88 10.89 -3.61
N VAL A 264 -6.73 10.00 -2.64
CA VAL A 264 -7.31 8.65 -2.74
C VAL A 264 -8.81 8.72 -2.52
N ILE A 265 -9.55 8.14 -3.46
CA ILE A 265 -11.00 7.92 -3.41
C ILE A 265 -11.30 6.44 -3.26
N ILE A 266 -12.49 6.15 -2.76
CA ILE A 266 -13.00 4.78 -2.60
C ILE A 266 -14.14 4.58 -3.59
N ASN A 267 -13.98 3.60 -4.47
CA ASN A 267 -14.92 3.24 -5.50
C ASN A 267 -15.77 2.04 -5.07
N PHE A 268 -16.80 2.27 -4.27
CA PHE A 268 -17.73 1.21 -3.86
C PHE A 268 -18.57 0.64 -5.04
N ASP A 269 -18.64 1.34 -6.18
CA ASP A 269 -19.37 0.86 -7.35
C ASP A 269 -18.71 -0.37 -8.01
N CYS A 270 -17.45 -0.67 -7.66
CA CYS A 270 -16.78 -1.90 -8.09
C CYS A 270 -17.24 -3.14 -7.31
N LEU A 271 -18.13 -3.02 -6.33
CA LEU A 271 -18.65 -4.12 -5.51
C LEU A 271 -20.14 -4.39 -5.77
N LYS A 272 -20.56 -5.63 -5.56
CA LYS A 272 -21.95 -6.10 -5.59
C LYS A 272 -22.30 -6.89 -4.32
N PRO A 273 -23.57 -6.81 -3.85
CA PRO A 273 -24.67 -6.02 -4.39
C PRO A 273 -24.52 -4.53 -4.07
N LYS A 274 -24.84 -3.63 -5.01
CA LYS A 274 -24.70 -2.17 -4.81
C LYS A 274 -25.54 -1.60 -3.68
N SER A 275 -26.62 -2.30 -3.31
CA SER A 275 -27.53 -1.93 -2.22
C SER A 275 -27.07 -2.42 -0.85
N ASP A 276 -25.84 -2.93 -0.71
CA ASP A 276 -25.34 -3.37 0.59
C ASP A 276 -25.26 -2.16 1.55
N PRO A 277 -25.96 -2.21 2.71
CA PRO A 277 -26.00 -1.09 3.65
C PRO A 277 -24.62 -0.69 4.19
N LEU A 278 -23.64 -1.61 4.11
CA LEU A 278 -22.25 -1.32 4.44
C LEU A 278 -21.70 -0.13 3.65
N PHE A 279 -22.04 0.03 2.37
CA PHE A 279 -21.39 1.04 1.54
C PHE A 279 -21.79 2.45 1.94
N GLU A 280 -23.06 2.67 2.29
CA GLU A 280 -23.52 3.95 2.82
C GLU A 280 -22.90 4.24 4.20
N GLN A 281 -22.81 3.21 5.04
CA GLN A 281 -22.11 3.32 6.31
C GLN A 281 -20.63 3.72 6.13
N LEU A 282 -19.89 3.04 5.26
CA LEU A 282 -18.49 3.36 4.98
C LEU A 282 -18.31 4.76 4.39
N ARG A 283 -19.20 5.20 3.49
CA ARG A 283 -19.18 6.56 2.92
C ARG A 283 -19.30 7.63 4.00
N SER A 284 -20.23 7.47 4.94
CA SER A 284 -20.44 8.42 6.04
C SER A 284 -19.30 8.43 7.07
N GLU A 285 -18.73 7.27 7.41
CA GLU A 285 -17.63 7.17 8.38
C GLU A 285 -16.31 7.75 7.81
N PHE A 286 -16.05 7.59 6.51
CA PHE A 286 -14.82 8.06 5.85
C PHE A 286 -14.62 9.58 5.93
N LEU A 287 -15.69 10.38 5.83
CA LEU A 287 -15.64 11.85 5.86
C LEU A 287 -15.17 12.43 7.22
N SER A 288 -15.18 11.60 8.27
CA SER A 288 -14.80 11.99 9.64
C SER A 288 -13.29 11.85 9.93
N ILE A 289 -12.53 11.22 9.02
CA ILE A 289 -11.10 10.93 9.21
C ILE A 289 -10.26 12.12 8.70
N ARG A 290 -9.96 13.10 9.57
CA ARG A 290 -9.09 14.27 9.24
C ARG A 290 -7.59 14.02 9.52
N ALA A 291 -6.73 14.63 8.69
CA ALA A 291 -5.28 14.51 8.68
C ALA A 291 -4.55 15.25 9.84
N MET A 292 -3.30 14.83 10.10
CA MET A 292 -2.49 15.07 11.30
C MET A 292 -1.68 16.38 11.34
N GLN A 293 -1.53 16.86 12.58
CA GLN A 293 -0.71 17.99 13.06
C GLN A 293 0.79 17.59 13.27
N THR A 294 1.54 18.38 14.06
CA THR A 294 3.01 18.39 14.27
C THR A 294 3.71 17.02 14.47
N VAL A 295 5.04 16.97 14.27
CA VAL A 295 5.85 15.73 14.38
C VAL A 295 5.75 15.03 15.74
N GLU A 296 5.75 15.76 16.85
CA GLU A 296 5.63 15.16 18.19
C GLU A 296 4.24 14.57 18.44
N HIS A 297 3.18 15.20 17.91
CA HIS A 297 1.84 14.60 17.93
C HIS A 297 1.79 13.28 17.13
N ARG A 298 2.61 13.12 16.10
CA ARG A 298 2.68 11.85 15.34
C ARG A 298 3.27 10.73 16.18
N LYS A 299 4.38 10.97 16.90
CA LYS A 299 5.01 9.96 17.77
C LYS A 299 4.07 9.52 18.88
N THR A 300 3.42 10.45 19.57
CA THR A 300 2.45 10.14 20.63
C THR A 300 1.31 9.29 20.09
N ARG A 301 0.73 9.65 18.95
CA ARG A 301 -0.35 8.87 18.35
C ARG A 301 0.10 7.46 17.94
N VAL A 302 1.32 7.30 17.43
CA VAL A 302 1.87 5.96 17.15
C VAL A 302 2.05 5.14 18.43
N ARG A 303 2.50 5.73 19.54
CA ARG A 303 2.52 5.03 20.85
C ARG A 303 1.13 4.58 21.26
N ASN A 304 0.16 5.49 21.22
CA ASN A 304 -1.24 5.17 21.51
C ASN A 304 -1.78 4.04 20.61
N LEU A 305 -1.37 4.01 19.34
CA LEU A 305 -1.74 2.95 18.41
C LEU A 305 -1.16 1.60 18.84
N ILE A 306 0.11 1.57 19.24
CA ILE A 306 0.75 0.37 19.77
C ILE A 306 -0.02 -0.09 21.02
N ASP A 307 -0.21 0.79 21.99
CA ASP A 307 -0.87 0.46 23.26
C ASP A 307 -2.31 -0.04 23.07
N ALA A 308 -3.07 0.60 22.17
CA ALA A 308 -4.44 0.18 21.82
C ALA A 308 -4.47 -1.13 21.02
N SER A 309 -3.42 -1.42 20.24
CA SER A 309 -3.34 -2.64 19.43
C SER A 309 -3.03 -3.89 20.25
N LEU A 310 -2.17 -3.78 21.26
CA LEU A 310 -1.67 -4.95 22.00
C LEU A 310 -2.80 -5.79 22.63
N PRO A 311 -3.84 -5.22 23.27
CA PRO A 311 -4.95 -6.01 23.81
C PRO A 311 -5.74 -6.82 22.77
N LEU A 312 -5.66 -6.45 21.48
CA LEU A 312 -6.38 -7.10 20.38
C LEU A 312 -5.61 -8.29 19.77
N LEU A 313 -4.38 -8.53 20.22
CA LEU A 313 -3.47 -9.53 19.70
C LEU A 313 -3.32 -10.72 20.65
N SER A 314 -3.22 -11.93 20.09
CA SER A 314 -2.77 -13.10 20.84
C SER A 314 -1.29 -12.96 21.23
N PRO A 315 -0.77 -13.71 22.23
CA PRO A 315 0.62 -13.62 22.66
C PRO A 315 1.64 -13.75 21.52
N ASP A 316 1.45 -14.72 20.63
CA ASP A 316 2.34 -14.93 19.48
C ASP A 316 2.30 -13.73 18.52
N ARG A 317 1.10 -13.18 18.26
CA ARG A 317 0.93 -12.01 17.39
C ARG A 317 1.52 -10.74 17.99
N LYS A 318 1.54 -10.61 19.32
CA LYS A 318 2.24 -9.52 20.01
C LYS A 318 3.74 -9.62 19.75
N ALA A 319 4.33 -10.80 19.94
CA ALA A 319 5.75 -11.01 19.69
C ALA A 319 6.12 -10.72 18.22
N ASP A 320 5.31 -11.19 17.27
CA ASP A 320 5.48 -10.91 15.84
C ASP A 320 5.42 -9.42 15.51
N LEU A 321 4.47 -8.69 16.12
CA LEU A 321 4.36 -7.24 15.95
C LEU A 321 5.60 -6.53 16.50
N LEU A 322 6.02 -6.85 17.73
CA LEU A 322 7.18 -6.20 18.35
C LEU A 322 8.46 -6.39 17.51
N ARG A 323 8.71 -7.62 17.02
CA ARG A 323 9.81 -7.91 16.08
C ARG A 323 9.72 -7.10 14.80
N THR A 324 8.50 -6.89 14.29
CA THR A 324 8.25 -6.07 13.09
C THR A 324 8.54 -4.59 13.35
N LEU A 325 8.16 -4.07 14.53
CA LEU A 325 8.43 -2.68 14.91
C LEU A 325 9.93 -2.42 15.11
N ASP A 326 10.67 -3.41 15.60
CA ASP A 326 12.15 -3.37 15.69
C ASP A 326 12.79 -3.27 14.30
N GLU A 327 12.41 -4.17 13.37
CA GLU A 327 12.94 -4.20 11.99
C GLU A 327 12.73 -2.88 11.24
N PHE A 328 11.59 -2.24 11.45
CA PHE A 328 11.26 -0.94 10.85
C PHE A 328 11.72 0.27 11.68
N ALA A 329 12.56 0.05 12.69
CA ALA A 329 13.16 1.06 13.55
C ALA A 329 12.14 2.02 14.21
N ILE A 330 10.92 1.55 14.49
CA ILE A 330 9.86 2.37 15.07
C ILE A 330 10.27 2.83 16.47
N TRP A 331 10.83 1.96 17.31
CA TRP A 331 11.24 2.33 18.67
C TRP A 331 12.35 3.36 18.70
N SER A 332 13.34 3.21 17.80
CA SER A 332 14.41 4.19 17.65
C SER A 332 13.85 5.57 17.29
N TRP A 333 12.87 5.62 16.37
CA TRP A 333 12.22 6.86 15.98
C TRP A 333 11.33 7.47 17.08
N LEU A 334 10.58 6.64 17.81
CA LEU A 334 9.80 7.09 18.96
C LEU A 334 10.72 7.67 20.04
N GLY A 335 11.95 7.15 20.17
CA GLY A 335 12.88 7.46 21.24
C GLY A 335 12.50 6.73 22.54
N LYS A 336 13.46 6.63 23.48
CA LYS A 336 13.19 6.03 24.80
C LYS A 336 11.99 6.73 25.43
N ALA A 337 10.95 5.97 25.72
CA ALA A 337 9.94 6.41 26.66
C ALA A 337 10.67 6.63 27.99
N SER A 338 10.65 7.84 28.52
CA SER A 338 10.88 8.03 29.94
C SER A 338 9.80 7.21 30.64
N ASN A 339 10.15 6.06 31.21
CA ASN A 339 9.34 5.13 32.02
C ASN A 339 8.78 3.85 31.36
N CYS A 340 9.58 3.15 30.55
CA CYS A 340 9.46 1.68 30.52
C CYS A 340 10.76 1.09 31.03
N GLU A 341 10.77 0.62 32.27
CA GLU A 341 11.87 -0.19 32.80
C GLU A 341 12.06 -1.42 31.91
N PRO A 342 13.31 -1.83 31.64
CA PRO A 342 13.57 -3.04 30.88
C PRO A 342 13.01 -4.25 31.65
N PHE A 343 12.31 -5.11 30.93
CA PHE A 343 11.89 -6.42 31.38
C PHE A 343 13.14 -7.19 31.84
N GLN A 344 13.41 -7.23 33.15
CA GLN A 344 14.46 -8.08 33.71
C GLN A 344 13.95 -9.51 33.66
N ALA A 345 14.57 -10.33 32.81
CA ALA A 345 14.45 -11.78 32.92
C ALA A 345 15.03 -12.18 34.28
N SER A 346 14.19 -12.69 35.17
CA SER A 346 14.64 -13.32 36.40
C SER A 346 15.46 -14.56 36.03
N GLU A 347 16.73 -14.56 36.41
CA GLU A 347 17.57 -15.76 36.39
C GLU A 347 16.95 -16.83 37.31
N PRO A 348 17.01 -18.12 36.93
CA PRO A 348 16.53 -19.19 37.79
C PRO A 348 17.52 -19.37 38.94
N ASN A 349 17.04 -19.18 40.18
CA ASN A 349 17.81 -19.51 41.37
C ASN A 349 18.10 -21.02 41.40
N SER A 350 19.39 -21.33 41.46
CA SER A 350 20.00 -22.60 41.86
C SER A 350 19.62 -23.05 43.27
#